data_AF-A0AA88E723-F1
#
_entry.id   AF-A0AA88E723-F1
#
_cell.length_a   1.000
_cell.length_b   1.000
_cell.length_c   1.000
_cell.angle_alpha   90.00
_cell.angle_beta   90.00
_cell.angle_gamma   90.00
#
_symmetry.space_group_name_H-M   'P 1'
#
loop_
_entity.id
_entity.type
_entity.pdbx_description
1 polymer ?
#
loop_
_entity_poly.entity_id
_entity_poly.type
_entity_poly.pdbx_seq_one_letter_code
_entity_poly.pdbx_strand_id
1 'polypeptide(L)' 'MKRRRILVVLELLVTAVTSMLGITQAISASEALLNVSIAKDNCETHCGNVKIPFPFGIGSDCSLDK' A
#
# COMPACT_ATOMS: atom_id res chain seq x y z
N MET A 1 2.78 23.33 -25.62
CA MET A 1 3.95 23.76 -24.81
C MET A 1 3.59 24.70 -23.64
N LYS A 2 2.70 25.70 -23.81
CA LYS A 2 2.33 26.64 -22.73
C LYS A 2 1.68 25.97 -21.49
N ARG A 3 0.75 25.03 -21.70
CA ARG A 3 0.09 24.26 -20.61
C ARG A 3 1.06 23.39 -19.80
N ARG A 4 2.04 22.76 -20.47
CA ARG A 4 3.10 21.99 -19.79
C ARG A 4 4.02 22.90 -18.94
N ARG A 5 4.33 24.10 -19.45
CA ARG A 5 5.10 25.10 -18.68
C ARG A 5 4.32 25.62 -17.47
N ILE A 6 3.01 25.85 -17.61
CA ILE A 6 2.14 26.25 -16.48
C ILE A 6 2.12 25.15 -15.41
N LEU A 7 1.97 23.88 -15.81
CA LEU A 7 1.97 22.75 -14.87
C LEU A 7 3.30 22.67 -14.09
N VAL A 8 4.44 22.78 -14.78
CA VAL A 8 5.78 22.74 -14.14
C VAL A 8 5.98 23.89 -13.16
N VAL A 9 5.50 25.10 -13.49
CA VAL A 9 5.58 26.25 -12.59
C VAL A 9 4.68 26.04 -11.37
N LEU A 10 3.48 25.49 -11.53
CA LEU A 10 2.58 25.19 -10.41
C LEU A 10 3.20 24.19 -9.43
N GLU A 11 3.81 23.11 -9.90
CA GLU A 11 4.51 22.12 -9.05
C GLU A 11 5.66 22.74 -8.25
N LEU A 12 6.47 23.60 -8.89
CA LEU A 12 7.57 24.31 -8.23
C LEU A 12 7.08 25.28 -7.15
N LEU A 13 5.95 25.95 -7.39
CA LEU A 13 5.38 26.87 -6.41
C LEU A 13 4.80 26.11 -5.21
N VAL A 14 4.10 25.01 -5.44
CA VAL A 14 3.51 24.17 -4.37
C VAL A 14 4.61 23.61 -3.47
N THR A 15 5.68 23.04 -4.04
CA THR A 15 6.81 22.48 -3.30
C THR A 15 7.59 23.52 -2.49
N ALA A 16 7.79 24.73 -3.05
CA ALA A 16 8.43 25.83 -2.34
C ALA A 16 7.60 26.30 -1.13
N VAL A 17 6.27 26.40 -1.28
CA VAL A 17 5.35 26.78 -0.20
C VAL A 17 5.35 25.72 0.91
N THR A 18 5.26 24.44 0.58
CA THR A 18 5.25 23.37 1.61
C THR A 18 6.56 23.29 2.40
N SER A 19 7.70 23.57 1.75
CA SER A 19 9.02 23.65 2.40
C SER A 19 9.07 24.78 3.43
N MET A 20 8.54 25.96 3.09
CA MET A 20 8.48 27.12 3.99
C MET A 20 7.55 26.91 5.19
N LEU A 21 6.47 26.14 5.00
CA LEU A 21 5.56 25.78 6.09
C LEU A 21 6.06 24.60 6.95
N GLY A 22 7.24 24.03 6.66
CA GLY A 22 7.78 22.87 7.39
C GLY A 22 6.98 21.58 7.20
N ILE A 23 6.07 21.55 6.22
CA ILE A 23 5.26 20.38 5.88
C ILE A 23 6.08 19.55 4.88
N THR A 24 7.16 18.93 5.35
CA THR A 24 7.69 17.75 4.66
C THR A 24 6.71 16.63 4.90
N GLN A 25 5.82 16.37 3.94
CA GLN A 25 5.17 15.08 3.88
C GLN A 25 6.27 14.06 3.61
N ALA A 26 6.85 13.48 4.67
CA ALA A 26 7.28 12.10 4.57
C ALA A 26 5.99 11.34 4.31
N ILE A 27 5.70 11.04 3.05
CA ILE A 27 4.80 9.93 2.74
C ILE A 27 5.55 8.73 3.31
N SER A 28 5.28 8.41 4.57
CA SER A 28 5.42 7.05 5.05
C SER A 28 4.49 6.27 4.16
N ALA A 29 5.01 5.81 3.04
CA ALA A 29 4.54 4.59 2.47
C ALA A 29 4.83 3.56 3.56
N SER A 30 3.90 3.41 4.51
CA SER A 30 3.65 2.09 5.07
C SER A 30 3.14 1.29 3.88
N GLU A 31 4.07 0.91 3.00
CA GLU A 31 3.85 -0.15 2.07
C GLU A 31 3.67 -1.36 2.96
N ALA A 32 2.42 -1.61 3.30
CA ALA A 32 1.94 -2.96 3.45
C ALA A 32 2.05 -3.71 2.10
N LEU A 33 3.20 -3.62 1.40
CA LEU A 33 3.54 -4.47 0.26
C LEU A 33 4.03 -5.85 0.72
N LEU A 34 4.04 -6.13 2.02
CA LEU A 34 4.10 -7.49 2.55
C LEU A 34 2.75 -8.03 3.02
N ASN A 35 1.63 -7.39 2.65
CA ASN A 35 0.32 -7.98 2.86
C ASN A 35 -0.03 -9.03 1.78
N VAL A 36 1.00 -9.58 1.11
CA VAL A 36 0.94 -10.71 0.17
C VAL A 36 0.54 -11.98 0.93
N SER A 37 -0.68 -12.00 1.45
CA SER A 37 -1.40 -13.24 1.67
C SER A 37 -1.88 -13.68 0.29
N ILE A 38 -0.98 -14.30 -0.48
CA ILE A 38 -1.41 -15.15 -1.57
C ILE A 38 -2.03 -16.36 -0.87
N ALA A 39 -3.32 -16.25 -0.57
CA ALA A 39 -4.10 -17.37 -0.10
C ALA A 39 -4.02 -18.48 -1.15
N LYS A 40 -4.02 -19.74 -0.71
CA LYS A 40 -4.35 -20.82 -1.63
C LYS A 40 -5.78 -20.60 -2.13
N ASP A 41 -6.02 -20.83 -3.41
CA ASP A 41 -7.34 -20.64 -4.01
C ASP A 41 -8.40 -21.45 -3.23
N ASN A 42 -9.55 -20.83 -3.00
CA ASN A 42 -10.68 -21.40 -2.24
C ASN A 42 -10.42 -21.62 -0.74
N CYS A 43 -9.37 -21.03 -0.16
CA CYS A 43 -9.13 -21.07 1.28
C CYS A 43 -9.54 -19.75 1.95
N GLU A 44 -10.25 -19.85 3.08
CA GLU A 44 -10.59 -18.69 3.88
C GLU A 44 -9.37 -18.20 4.67
N THR A 45 -9.15 -16.90 4.65
CA THR A 45 -7.95 -16.24 5.20
C THR A 45 -8.25 -15.32 6.36
N HIS A 46 -9.50 -15.27 6.84
CA HIS A 46 -9.88 -14.39 7.94
C HIS A 46 -10.73 -15.13 8.96
N CYS A 47 -10.51 -14.82 10.24
CA CYS A 47 -11.39 -15.21 11.33
C CYS A 47 -11.81 -13.92 12.06
N GLY A 48 -12.98 -13.40 11.69
CA GLY A 48 -13.39 -12.04 12.07
C GLY A 48 -12.39 -11.00 11.55
N ASN A 49 -11.77 -10.26 12.48
CA ASN A 49 -10.76 -9.24 12.15
C ASN A 49 -9.33 -9.78 12.11
N VAL A 50 -9.13 -11.08 12.34
CA VAL A 50 -7.81 -11.71 12.32
C VAL A 50 -7.51 -12.21 10.91
N LYS A 51 -6.40 -11.74 10.34
CA LYS A 51 -5.90 -12.22 9.05
C LYS A 51 -4.97 -13.43 9.26
N ILE A 52 -5.19 -14.48 8.47
CA ILE A 52 -4.43 -15.73 8.44
C ILE A 52 -3.68 -15.79 7.10
N PRO A 53 -2.34 -15.58 7.11
CA PRO A 53 -1.54 -15.66 5.90
C PRO A 53 -1.15 -17.11 5.55
N PHE A 54 -0.90 -17.37 4.26
CA PHE A 54 -0.17 -18.56 3.82
C PHE A 54 1.17 -18.65 4.58
N PRO A 55 1.61 -19.83 5.08
CA PRO A 55 1.21 -21.20 4.75
C PRO A 55 0.00 -21.74 5.53
N PHE A 56 -0.75 -20.89 6.23
CA PHE A 56 -1.93 -21.28 6.99
C PHE A 56 -3.20 -20.85 6.27
N GLY A 57 -4.32 -21.50 6.59
CA GLY A 57 -5.63 -21.21 6.03
C GLY A 57 -6.70 -22.05 6.71
N ILE A 58 -7.96 -21.66 6.54
CA ILE A 58 -9.09 -22.35 7.17
C ILE A 58 -9.67 -23.36 6.17
N GLY A 59 -9.80 -24.61 6.61
CA GLY A 59 -10.39 -25.69 5.84
C GLY A 59 -9.42 -26.84 5.51
N SER A 60 -9.93 -27.83 4.77
CA SER A 60 -9.11 -28.93 4.26
C SER A 60 -8.16 -28.43 3.19
N ASP A 61 -6.94 -28.97 3.15
CA ASP A 61 -5.91 -28.64 2.16
C ASP A 61 -5.51 -27.17 2.06
N CYS A 62 -5.78 -26.39 3.12
CA CYS A 62 -5.48 -24.96 3.19
C CYS A 62 -4.20 -24.63 3.96
N SER A 63 -3.34 -25.63 4.19
CA SER A 63 -2.00 -25.45 4.77
C SER A 63 -0.92 -25.99 3.85
N LEU A 64 0.32 -25.53 4.01
CA LEU A 64 1.46 -25.97 3.20
C LEU A 64 1.72 -27.48 3.28
N ASP A 65 1.51 -28.10 4.46
CA ASP A 65 1.84 -29.52 4.71
C ASP A 65 0.69 -30.50 4.41
N LYS A 66 -0.31 -30.10 3.63
CA LYS A 66 -1.48 -30.94 3.29
C LYS A 66 -1.30 -31.71 1.99
#